data_AF-A0A9Q3KC87-F1
#
_entry.id   AF-A0A9Q3KC87-F1
#
_cell.length_a   1.000
_cell.length_b   1.000
_cell.length_c   1.000
_cell.angle_alpha   90.00
_cell.angle_beta   90.00
_cell.angle_gamma   90.00
#
_symmetry.space_group_name_H-M   'P 1'
#
loop_
_entity.id
_entity.type
_entity.pdbx_description
1 polymer ?
#
loop_
_entity_poly.entity_id
_entity_poly.type
_entity_poly.pdbx_seq_one_letter_code
_entity_poly.pdbx_strand_id
1 'polypeptide(L)'
;MSEVKVNQWDELSQFLFRKKRFTNPIATNGALLEGFMFAIGWCKCSTNNEQFGLYGSVGKIENAKDEWHNQGANLSLVGCILGQSLLYVGDNLFQKIKNCYNSLGVPSFDQVNYEGDIPANQGACEFASTLTFTMNGFKNSPNLDKDASLYDLGWWFQADKRTGQIQRDTSKRFTGGKLIFPNEHFWIDLSDGHGLIHIVWSSSTFV
;
A
#
# COMPACT_ATOMS: atom_id res chain seq x y z
N MET A 1 14.16 -13.34 10.60
CA MET A 1 12.70 -13.19 10.75
C MET A 1 12.14 -14.51 11.23
N SER A 2 11.23 -14.54 12.22
CA SER A 2 10.55 -15.79 12.59
C SER A 2 9.66 -16.28 11.44
N GLU A 3 9.42 -17.59 11.34
CA GLU A 3 8.57 -18.21 10.31
C GLU A 3 7.15 -17.58 10.27
N VAL A 4 6.63 -17.22 11.44
CA VAL A 4 5.35 -16.48 11.59
C VAL A 4 5.35 -15.13 10.87
N LYS A 5 6.46 -14.37 10.90
CA LYS A 5 6.58 -13.08 10.20
C LYS A 5 6.71 -13.26 8.68
N VAL A 6 7.33 -14.35 8.24
CA VAL A 6 7.49 -14.67 6.81
C VAL A 6 6.14 -15.01 6.16
N ASN A 7 5.26 -15.70 6.88
CA ASN A 7 3.93 -16.06 6.36
C ASN A 7 3.01 -14.84 6.22
N GLN A 8 3.16 -13.83 7.08
CA GLN A 8 2.37 -12.58 7.01
C GLN A 8 2.62 -11.80 5.71
N TRP A 9 3.88 -11.66 5.27
CA TRP A 9 4.18 -10.95 4.02
C TRP A 9 3.69 -11.70 2.78
N ASP A 10 3.67 -13.03 2.80
CA ASP A 10 3.03 -13.82 1.75
C ASP A 10 1.53 -13.55 1.68
N GLU A 11 0.85 -13.47 2.82
CA GLU A 11 -0.58 -13.12 2.87
C GLU A 11 -0.84 -11.71 2.31
N LEU A 12 -0.02 -10.72 2.67
CA LEU A 12 -0.08 -9.38 2.10
C LEU A 12 0.07 -9.41 0.58
N SER A 13 1.16 -10.03 0.09
CA SER A 13 1.49 -10.03 -1.34
C SER A 13 0.41 -10.73 -2.16
N GLN A 14 -0.06 -11.90 -1.72
CA GLN A 14 -1.12 -12.62 -2.40
C GLN A 14 -2.46 -11.90 -2.31
N PHE A 15 -2.75 -11.24 -1.20
CA PHE A 15 -3.95 -10.40 -1.07
C PHE A 15 -3.95 -9.30 -2.12
N LEU A 16 -2.86 -8.51 -2.22
CA LEU A 16 -2.72 -7.44 -3.21
C LEU A 16 -2.83 -8.00 -4.64
N PHE A 17 -2.19 -9.15 -4.90
CA PHE A 17 -2.30 -9.83 -6.18
C PHE A 17 -3.74 -10.21 -6.54
N ARG A 18 -4.53 -10.74 -5.60
CA ARG A 18 -5.95 -11.05 -5.84
C ARG A 18 -6.80 -9.78 -5.99
N LYS A 19 -6.47 -8.72 -5.24
CA LYS A 19 -7.25 -7.48 -5.17
C LYS A 19 -7.32 -6.74 -6.52
N LYS A 20 -6.33 -6.92 -7.41
CA LYS A 20 -6.36 -6.42 -8.80
C LYS A 20 -7.55 -6.94 -9.63
N ARG A 21 -8.22 -8.01 -9.20
CA ARG A 21 -9.46 -8.51 -9.82
C ARG A 21 -10.62 -7.51 -9.66
N PHE A 22 -10.59 -6.66 -8.64
CA PHE A 22 -11.67 -5.72 -8.32
C PHE A 22 -11.33 -4.28 -8.69
N THR A 23 -10.08 -3.98 -9.02
CA THR A 23 -9.62 -2.63 -9.35
C THR A 23 -9.10 -2.57 -10.79
N ASN A 24 -9.06 -1.37 -11.35
CA ASN A 24 -8.36 -1.13 -12.62
C ASN A 24 -6.99 -0.51 -12.31
N PRO A 25 -5.99 -0.71 -13.18
CA PRO A 25 -4.77 0.08 -13.10
C PRO A 25 -5.10 1.57 -13.13
N ILE A 26 -4.41 2.36 -12.32
CA ILE A 26 -4.55 3.82 -12.31
C ILE A 26 -4.04 4.35 -13.64
N ALA A 27 -4.96 4.86 -14.47
CA ALA A 27 -4.63 5.38 -15.79
C ALA A 27 -4.09 6.82 -15.76
N THR A 28 -4.36 7.58 -14.71
CA THR A 28 -4.11 9.03 -14.62
C THR A 28 -2.91 9.41 -13.76
N ASN A 29 -1.92 8.52 -13.60
CA ASN A 29 -0.67 8.89 -12.96
C ASN A 29 0.27 9.51 -14.00
N GLY A 30 0.34 10.85 -14.05
CA GLY A 30 1.16 11.58 -15.03
C GLY A 30 2.67 11.29 -14.93
N ALA A 31 3.14 10.77 -13.80
CA ALA A 31 4.53 10.37 -13.61
C ALA A 31 4.82 8.94 -14.09
N LEU A 32 3.80 8.09 -14.32
CA LEU A 32 3.96 6.68 -14.70
C LEU A 32 4.70 6.55 -16.04
N LEU A 33 5.77 5.76 -16.05
CA LEU A 33 6.58 5.45 -17.24
C LEU A 33 6.41 3.99 -17.68
N GLU A 34 6.31 3.06 -16.74
CA GLU A 34 6.22 1.61 -17.02
C GLU A 34 5.49 0.88 -15.90
N GLY A 35 4.96 -0.32 -16.21
CA GLY A 35 4.30 -1.21 -15.25
C GLY A 35 2.87 -0.78 -14.92
N PHE A 36 2.38 -1.23 -13.77
CA PHE A 36 1.02 -0.94 -13.31
C PHE A 36 1.02 -0.48 -11.86
N MET A 37 0.16 0.49 -11.56
CA MET A 37 -0.18 0.91 -10.20
C MET A 37 -1.66 0.67 -9.97
N PHE A 38 -1.99 0.17 -8.79
CA PHE A 38 -3.35 -0.04 -8.31
C PHE A 38 -3.50 0.65 -6.96
N ALA A 39 -4.72 0.96 -6.56
CA ALA A 39 -5.04 1.47 -5.23
C ALA A 39 -6.20 0.71 -4.61
N ILE A 40 -6.24 0.68 -3.28
CA ILE A 40 -7.34 0.17 -2.45
C ILE A 40 -7.62 1.16 -1.32
N GLY A 41 -8.80 1.04 -0.72
CA GLY A 41 -9.23 1.93 0.35
C GLY A 41 -9.94 3.17 -0.18
N TRP A 42 -9.92 4.22 0.64
CA TRP A 42 -10.74 5.40 0.52
C TRP A 42 -9.94 6.60 0.02
N CYS A 43 -10.47 7.27 -1.00
CA CYS A 43 -9.92 8.49 -1.56
C CYS A 43 -10.96 9.61 -1.58
N LYS A 44 -10.49 10.84 -1.83
CA LYS A 44 -11.38 11.96 -2.12
C LYS A 44 -12.20 11.63 -3.38
N CYS A 45 -13.53 11.71 -3.28
CA CYS A 45 -14.36 11.43 -4.44
C CYS A 45 -14.19 12.52 -5.52
N SER A 46 -14.13 12.11 -6.79
CA SER A 46 -14.18 13.01 -7.93
C SER A 46 -15.61 13.36 -8.36
N THR A 47 -16.62 12.68 -7.79
CA THR A 47 -18.04 12.92 -8.08
C THR A 47 -18.53 14.15 -7.31
N ASN A 48 -19.26 15.03 -7.98
CA ASN A 48 -19.86 16.20 -7.34
C ASN A 48 -20.80 15.78 -6.22
N ASN A 49 -20.71 16.46 -5.07
CA ASN A 49 -21.49 16.20 -3.85
C ASN A 49 -21.20 14.88 -3.12
N GLU A 50 -20.14 14.15 -3.48
CA GLU A 50 -19.64 13.02 -2.70
C GLU A 50 -18.34 13.40 -1.98
N GLN A 51 -18.18 13.01 -0.72
CA GLN A 51 -16.98 13.33 0.06
C GLN A 51 -15.87 12.31 -0.15
N PHE A 52 -16.23 11.02 -0.13
CA PHE A 52 -15.28 9.90 -0.22
C PHE A 52 -15.72 8.90 -1.27
N GLY A 53 -14.74 8.38 -1.99
CA GLY A 53 -14.90 7.27 -2.91
C GLY A 53 -14.05 6.09 -2.45
N LEU A 54 -14.43 4.88 -2.87
CA LEU A 54 -13.65 3.67 -2.65
C LEU A 54 -12.98 3.26 -3.95
N TYR A 55 -11.69 2.90 -3.90
CA TYR A 55 -11.02 2.34 -5.06
C TYR A 55 -11.59 0.96 -5.41
N GLY A 56 -12.36 0.91 -6.50
CA GLY A 56 -13.02 -0.28 -7.00
C GLY A 56 -13.64 -0.04 -8.38
N SER A 57 -13.62 -1.05 -9.24
CA SER A 57 -14.34 -1.03 -10.50
C SER A 57 -15.72 -1.63 -10.29
N VAL A 58 -16.77 -0.81 -10.45
CA VAL A 58 -18.17 -1.23 -10.27
C VAL A 58 -18.46 -2.51 -11.04
N GLY A 59 -18.19 -2.53 -12.35
CA GLY A 59 -18.45 -3.71 -13.17
C GLY A 59 -17.64 -4.95 -12.77
N LYS A 60 -16.41 -4.80 -12.27
CA LYS A 60 -15.62 -5.96 -11.77
C LYS A 60 -16.17 -6.49 -10.46
N ILE A 61 -16.60 -5.60 -9.56
CA ILE A 61 -17.21 -5.95 -8.28
C ILE A 61 -18.56 -6.62 -8.50
N GLU A 62 -19.39 -6.11 -9.41
CA GLU A 62 -20.69 -6.71 -9.72
C GLU A 62 -20.59 -8.14 -10.24
N ASN A 63 -19.53 -8.47 -10.97
CA ASN A 63 -19.25 -9.81 -11.47
C ASN A 63 -18.67 -10.77 -10.41
N ALA A 64 -18.36 -10.28 -9.20
CA ALA A 64 -17.74 -11.04 -8.12
C ALA A 64 -18.16 -10.53 -6.73
N LYS A 65 -19.46 -10.23 -6.54
CA LYS A 65 -20.00 -9.58 -5.33
C LYS A 65 -19.68 -10.35 -4.06
N ASP A 66 -19.91 -11.66 -4.05
CA ASP A 66 -19.65 -12.49 -2.86
C ASP A 66 -18.17 -12.49 -2.49
N GLU A 67 -17.28 -12.59 -3.49
CA GLU A 67 -15.84 -12.50 -3.25
C GLU A 67 -15.42 -11.12 -2.74
N TRP A 68 -16.10 -10.05 -3.16
CA TRP A 68 -15.83 -8.69 -2.69
C TRP A 68 -16.27 -8.48 -1.23
N HIS A 69 -17.48 -8.90 -0.88
CA HIS A 69 -18.01 -8.75 0.48
C HIS A 69 -17.24 -9.59 1.52
N ASN A 70 -16.65 -10.71 1.10
CA ASN A 70 -15.90 -11.61 1.99
C ASN A 70 -14.43 -11.22 2.22
N GLN A 71 -14.00 -9.99 1.94
CA GLN A 71 -12.59 -9.56 2.06
C GLN A 71 -12.25 -8.84 3.36
N GLY A 72 -13.24 -8.52 4.21
CA GLY A 72 -13.04 -7.69 5.39
C GLY A 72 -11.97 -8.21 6.36
N ALA A 73 -11.96 -9.53 6.62
CA ALA A 73 -10.95 -10.16 7.47
C ALA A 73 -9.54 -10.05 6.87
N ASN A 74 -9.41 -10.25 5.55
CA ASN A 74 -8.12 -10.12 4.87
C ASN A 74 -7.62 -8.67 4.81
N LEU A 75 -8.52 -7.70 4.63
CA LEU A 75 -8.19 -6.28 4.67
C LEU A 75 -7.64 -5.88 6.05
N SER A 76 -8.33 -6.28 7.12
CA SER A 76 -7.89 -6.00 8.49
C SER A 76 -6.55 -6.66 8.81
N LEU A 77 -6.31 -7.88 8.32
CA LEU A 77 -5.01 -8.56 8.44
C LEU A 77 -3.90 -7.76 7.74
N VAL A 78 -4.15 -7.25 6.53
CA VAL A 78 -3.19 -6.40 5.81
C VAL A 78 -2.90 -5.11 6.56
N GLY A 79 -3.93 -4.44 7.10
CA GLY A 79 -3.79 -3.31 8.01
C GLY A 79 -2.84 -3.62 9.17
N CYS A 80 -3.08 -4.74 9.85
CA CYS A 80 -2.25 -5.18 10.97
C CYS A 80 -0.79 -5.45 10.58
N ILE A 81 -0.55 -6.12 9.45
CA ILE A 81 0.80 -6.45 8.98
C ILE A 81 1.60 -5.16 8.74
N LEU A 82 1.02 -4.20 8.01
CA LEU A 82 1.68 -2.95 7.69
C LEU A 82 1.87 -2.08 8.95
N GLY A 83 0.84 -1.95 9.80
CA GLY A 83 0.91 -1.21 11.05
C GLY A 83 1.98 -1.75 12.01
N GLN A 84 2.05 -3.08 12.17
CA GLN A 84 3.11 -3.73 12.96
C GLN A 84 4.50 -3.50 12.37
N SER A 85 4.62 -3.46 11.04
CA SER A 85 5.90 -3.17 10.39
C SER A 85 6.38 -1.74 10.67
N LEU A 86 5.45 -0.77 10.77
CA LEU A 86 5.76 0.62 11.15
C LEU A 86 6.11 0.74 12.63
N LEU A 87 5.37 0.07 13.51
CA LEU A 87 5.71 -0.02 14.94
C LEU A 87 7.13 -0.58 15.15
N TYR A 88 7.54 -1.54 14.32
CA TYR A 88 8.90 -2.09 14.36
C TYR A 88 9.97 -1.09 13.92
N VAL A 89 9.66 -0.18 12.99
CA VAL A 89 10.57 0.93 12.61
C VAL A 89 10.69 1.93 13.77
N GLY A 90 9.58 2.23 14.44
CA GLY A 90 9.60 2.98 15.68
C GLY A 90 8.22 3.43 16.13
N ASP A 91 7.91 3.18 17.41
CA ASP A 91 6.61 3.53 18.00
C ASP A 91 6.33 5.04 17.89
N ASN A 92 7.28 5.90 18.22
CA ASN A 92 7.11 7.35 18.10
C ASN A 92 6.78 7.82 16.66
N LEU A 93 7.36 7.17 15.64
CA LEU A 93 7.06 7.47 14.24
C LEU A 93 5.64 7.01 13.89
N PHE A 94 5.28 5.80 14.28
CA PHE A 94 3.93 5.26 14.08
C PHE A 94 2.87 6.15 14.74
N GLN A 95 3.06 6.58 15.99
CA GLN A 95 2.12 7.47 16.67
C GLN A 95 1.99 8.82 15.95
N LYS A 96 3.07 9.38 15.40
CA LYS A 96 3.00 10.62 14.60
C LYS A 96 2.17 10.44 13.33
N ILE A 97 2.40 9.36 12.57
CA ILE A 97 1.65 9.05 11.35
C ILE A 97 0.18 8.85 11.70
N LYS A 98 -0.10 8.03 12.72
CA LYS A 98 -1.46 7.73 13.18
C LYS A 98 -2.21 8.98 13.66
N ASN A 99 -1.56 9.85 14.44
CA ASN A 99 -2.17 11.09 14.89
C ASN A 99 -2.48 12.04 13.72
N CYS A 100 -1.59 12.13 12.74
CA CYS A 100 -1.85 12.88 11.51
C CYS A 100 -3.06 12.31 10.77
N TYR A 101 -3.08 11.00 10.51
CA TYR A 101 -4.19 10.30 9.87
C TYR A 101 -5.52 10.53 10.62
N ASN A 102 -5.55 10.33 11.94
CA ASN A 102 -6.75 10.53 12.76
C ASN A 102 -7.27 11.98 12.68
N SER A 103 -6.38 12.97 12.59
CA SER A 103 -6.76 14.38 12.49
C SER A 103 -7.47 14.74 11.17
N LEU A 104 -7.33 13.91 10.13
CA LEU A 104 -7.98 14.10 8.84
C LEU A 104 -9.43 13.60 8.85
N GLY A 105 -9.83 12.78 9.83
CA GLY A 105 -11.20 12.27 9.94
C GLY A 105 -11.64 11.42 8.74
N VAL A 106 -10.69 10.73 8.11
CA VAL A 106 -10.93 9.88 6.93
C VAL A 106 -11.00 8.41 7.32
N PRO A 107 -11.71 7.57 6.55
CA PRO A 107 -11.77 6.14 6.82
C PRO A 107 -10.43 5.44 6.55
N SER A 108 -10.18 4.32 7.24
CA SER A 108 -8.97 3.52 7.04
C SER A 108 -9.09 2.67 5.78
N PHE A 109 -7.98 2.40 5.08
CA PHE A 109 -8.00 1.61 3.85
C PHE A 109 -8.54 0.17 4.05
N ASP A 110 -8.48 -0.34 5.28
CA ASP A 110 -8.95 -1.68 5.66
C ASP A 110 -10.41 -1.71 6.15
N GLN A 111 -11.09 -0.56 6.19
CA GLN A 111 -12.52 -0.45 6.46
C GLN A 111 -13.33 -0.72 5.19
N VAL A 112 -14.25 -1.68 5.25
CA VAL A 112 -15.11 -2.08 4.11
C VAL A 112 -16.32 -1.16 3.95
N ASN A 113 -16.87 -0.65 5.06
CA ASN A 113 -18.05 0.19 5.09
C ASN A 113 -17.71 1.52 5.78
N TYR A 114 -18.27 2.62 5.26
CA TYR A 114 -18.16 3.95 5.88
C TYR A 114 -19.04 4.06 7.14
N GLU A 115 -20.23 3.46 7.08
CA GLU A 115 -21.20 3.45 8.18
C GLU A 115 -21.13 2.09 8.89
N GLY A 116 -20.66 2.10 10.12
CA GLY A 116 -20.57 0.93 10.99
C GLY A 116 -19.68 1.21 12.18
N ASP A 117 -19.94 0.56 13.31
CA ASP A 117 -19.03 0.62 14.45
C ASP A 117 -17.64 0.17 13.97
N ILE A 118 -16.65 1.04 14.12
CA ILE A 118 -15.24 0.65 14.02
C ILE A 118 -15.08 -0.47 15.06
N PRO A 119 -14.80 -1.73 14.67
CA PRO A 119 -14.57 -2.80 15.62
C PRO A 119 -13.54 -2.33 16.64
N ALA A 120 -13.76 -2.60 17.93
CA ALA A 120 -12.93 -2.06 19.03
C ALA A 120 -11.41 -2.34 18.90
N ASN A 121 -11.02 -3.26 18.00
CA ASN A 121 -9.65 -3.65 17.72
C ASN A 121 -9.11 -3.16 16.35
N GLN A 122 -9.94 -2.54 15.50
CA GLN A 122 -9.54 -2.07 14.16
C GLN A 122 -8.65 -0.82 14.26
N GLY A 123 -8.94 0.07 15.21
CA GLY A 123 -8.18 1.30 15.45
C GLY A 123 -6.72 1.11 15.91
N ALA A 124 -6.23 -0.11 16.18
CA ALA A 124 -4.84 -0.31 16.64
C ALA A 124 -3.82 -0.08 15.51
N CYS A 125 -4.14 -0.50 14.29
CA CYS A 125 -3.22 -0.54 13.15
C CYS A 125 -3.59 0.40 12.00
N GLU A 126 -4.52 1.33 12.21
CA GLU A 126 -4.90 2.35 11.21
C GLU A 126 -3.84 3.44 11.12
N PHE A 127 -3.42 3.77 9.90
CA PHE A 127 -2.42 4.82 9.64
C PHE A 127 -2.57 5.49 8.26
N ALA A 128 -3.48 5.00 7.41
CA ALA A 128 -3.66 5.49 6.05
C ALA A 128 -5.09 5.22 5.56
N SER A 129 -5.61 6.09 4.69
CA SER A 129 -6.90 5.89 4.03
C SER A 129 -6.81 5.12 2.73
N THR A 130 -5.67 5.21 2.04
CA THR A 130 -5.39 4.56 0.76
C THR A 130 -4.08 3.79 0.84
N LEU A 131 -4.05 2.62 0.20
CA LEU A 131 -2.82 1.88 -0.09
C LEU A 131 -2.67 1.71 -1.59
N THR A 132 -1.55 2.19 -2.14
CA THR A 132 -1.15 1.90 -3.53
C THR A 132 -0.19 0.73 -3.59
N PHE A 133 -0.31 -0.10 -4.62
CA PHE A 133 0.64 -1.16 -4.89
C PHE A 133 0.97 -1.23 -6.37
N THR A 134 2.22 -1.60 -6.66
CA THR A 134 2.79 -1.53 -8.00
C THR A 134 3.28 -2.90 -8.48
N MET A 135 3.15 -3.17 -9.77
CA MET A 135 3.46 -4.48 -10.35
C MET A 135 4.13 -4.34 -11.73
N ASN A 136 4.78 -5.43 -12.17
CA ASN A 136 5.39 -5.59 -13.49
C ASN A 136 6.44 -4.52 -13.83
N GLY A 137 7.42 -4.33 -12.92
CA GLY A 137 8.55 -3.43 -13.18
C GLY A 137 8.15 -1.96 -13.18
N PHE A 138 7.21 -1.58 -12.31
CA PHE A 138 6.73 -0.20 -12.20
C PHE A 138 7.87 0.81 -12.13
N LYS A 139 7.73 1.88 -12.92
CA LYS A 139 8.65 3.00 -12.97
C LYS A 139 7.86 4.29 -13.11
N ASN A 140 8.24 5.31 -12.33
CA ASN A 140 7.75 6.66 -12.46
C ASN A 140 8.90 7.65 -12.68
N SER A 141 8.54 8.82 -13.21
CA SER A 141 9.38 10.01 -13.18
C SER A 141 9.41 10.56 -11.75
N PRO A 142 10.50 11.24 -11.33
CA PRO A 142 10.52 11.92 -10.03
C PRO A 142 9.33 12.87 -9.88
N ASN A 143 8.64 12.80 -8.75
CA ASN A 143 7.46 13.61 -8.47
C ASN A 143 7.33 13.90 -6.97
N LEU A 144 6.72 15.03 -6.65
CA LEU A 144 6.27 15.34 -5.30
C LEU A 144 4.81 14.92 -5.16
N ASP A 145 4.54 14.08 -4.18
CA ASP A 145 3.18 13.79 -3.78
C ASP A 145 2.61 15.00 -3.02
N LYS A 146 1.38 15.38 -3.35
CA LYS A 146 0.69 16.56 -2.78
C LYS A 146 -0.40 16.12 -1.81
N ASP A 147 -0.06 15.15 -0.98
CA ASP A 147 -0.98 14.52 -0.07
C ASP A 147 -0.84 15.09 1.34
N ALA A 148 -1.84 14.86 2.19
CA ALA A 148 -1.84 15.32 3.57
C ALA A 148 -0.88 14.54 4.49
N SER A 149 -0.27 13.46 3.97
CA SER A 149 0.65 12.60 4.72
C SER A 149 1.93 13.35 5.10
N LEU A 150 2.40 13.19 6.34
CA LEU A 150 3.69 13.72 6.80
C LEU A 150 4.90 12.93 6.28
N TYR A 151 4.66 11.65 5.99
CA TYR A 151 5.65 10.68 5.58
C TYR A 151 5.08 9.82 4.46
N ASP A 152 5.93 9.46 3.52
CA ASP A 152 5.67 8.41 2.56
C ASP A 152 6.23 7.09 3.07
N LEU A 153 5.49 6.02 2.79
CA LEU A 153 5.75 4.67 3.30
C LEU A 153 5.84 3.72 2.12
N GLY A 154 6.90 2.92 2.06
CA GLY A 154 7.10 1.98 0.98
C GLY A 154 7.61 0.62 1.45
N TRP A 155 7.06 -0.43 0.85
CA TRP A 155 7.49 -1.81 1.02
C TRP A 155 7.81 -2.43 -0.33
N TRP A 156 9.01 -3.00 -0.47
CA TRP A 156 9.46 -3.67 -1.69
C TRP A 156 9.84 -5.11 -1.40
N PHE A 157 9.36 -6.00 -2.25
CA PHE A 157 9.72 -7.41 -2.27
C PHE A 157 9.53 -7.95 -3.69
N GLN A 158 10.20 -9.05 -4.02
CA GLN A 158 9.97 -9.75 -5.28
C GLN A 158 8.84 -10.74 -5.12
N ALA A 159 7.91 -10.78 -6.08
CA ALA A 159 6.85 -11.77 -6.13
C ALA A 159 6.71 -12.35 -7.53
N ASP A 160 6.27 -13.61 -7.61
CA ASP A 160 5.91 -14.24 -8.87
C ASP A 160 4.75 -13.48 -9.53
N LYS A 161 4.93 -13.04 -10.77
CA LYS A 161 3.95 -12.21 -11.49
C LYS A 161 2.63 -12.91 -11.80
N ARG A 162 2.56 -14.24 -11.69
CA ARG A 162 1.38 -15.07 -11.96
C ARG A 162 0.61 -15.44 -10.69
N THR A 163 1.28 -15.51 -9.55
CA THR A 163 0.66 -15.97 -8.29
C THR A 163 0.67 -14.93 -7.19
N GLY A 164 1.57 -13.95 -7.25
CA GLY A 164 1.82 -13.01 -6.16
C GLY A 164 2.56 -13.62 -4.97
N GLN A 165 3.11 -14.84 -5.08
CA GLN A 165 3.89 -15.44 -4.01
C GLN A 165 5.27 -14.78 -3.92
N ILE A 166 5.75 -14.47 -2.71
CA ILE A 166 7.06 -13.83 -2.54
C ILE A 166 8.18 -14.80 -2.95
N GLN A 167 9.12 -14.30 -3.75
CA GLN A 167 10.31 -15.04 -4.16
C GLN A 167 11.30 -15.11 -2.99
N ARG A 168 11.58 -16.31 -2.52
CA ARG A 168 12.52 -16.58 -1.41
C ARG A 168 13.92 -16.98 -1.85
N ASP A 169 14.10 -17.26 -3.14
CA ASP A 169 15.39 -17.65 -3.71
C ASP A 169 16.33 -16.43 -3.74
N THR A 170 17.21 -16.36 -2.76
CA THR A 170 18.19 -15.28 -2.62
C THR A 170 19.28 -15.30 -3.69
N SER A 171 19.39 -16.38 -4.47
CA SER A 171 20.28 -16.41 -5.65
C SER A 171 19.75 -15.55 -6.80
N LYS A 172 18.45 -15.23 -6.79
CA LYS A 172 17.81 -14.31 -7.74
C LYS A 172 17.85 -12.90 -7.18
N ARG A 173 18.80 -12.11 -7.69
CA ARG A 173 18.86 -10.66 -7.37
C ARG A 173 17.65 -9.94 -7.92
N PHE A 174 17.24 -8.87 -7.24
CA PHE A 174 16.24 -7.97 -7.79
C PHE A 174 16.80 -7.37 -9.07
N THR A 175 16.06 -7.44 -10.17
CA THR A 175 16.40 -6.68 -11.38
C THR A 175 15.59 -5.39 -11.37
N GLY A 176 16.25 -4.25 -11.20
CA GLY A 176 15.60 -2.94 -11.05
C GLY A 176 15.47 -2.49 -9.60
N GLY A 177 14.55 -1.57 -9.32
CA GLY A 177 14.31 -1.09 -7.95
C GLY A 177 15.36 -0.08 -7.48
N LYS A 178 15.35 1.11 -8.06
CA LYS A 178 16.06 2.25 -7.49
C LYS A 178 15.04 3.26 -7.03
N LEU A 179 15.10 3.63 -5.76
CA LEU A 179 14.39 4.81 -5.27
C LEU A 179 15.37 5.97 -5.36
N ILE A 180 15.12 6.90 -6.27
CA ILE A 180 16.05 7.98 -6.61
C ILE A 180 15.48 9.27 -6.02
N PHE A 181 16.32 9.99 -5.28
CA PHE A 181 16.04 11.32 -4.76
C PHE A 181 16.97 12.31 -5.49
N PRO A 182 16.66 12.67 -6.76
CA PRO A 182 17.50 13.53 -7.58
C PRO A 182 17.91 14.84 -6.90
N ASN A 183 17.02 15.47 -6.12
CA ASN A 183 17.31 16.76 -5.49
C ASN A 183 18.31 16.64 -4.35
N GLU A 184 18.32 15.48 -3.68
CA GLU A 184 19.26 15.19 -2.59
C GLU A 184 20.51 14.43 -3.08
N HIS A 185 20.61 14.20 -4.39
CA HIS A 185 21.75 13.57 -5.05
C HIS A 185 22.13 12.18 -4.52
N PHE A 186 21.13 11.41 -4.07
CA PHE A 186 21.32 10.01 -3.69
C PHE A 186 20.23 9.10 -4.25
N TRP A 187 20.51 7.81 -4.26
CA TRP A 187 19.52 6.78 -4.53
C TRP A 187 19.71 5.62 -3.57
N ILE A 188 18.63 4.89 -3.35
CA ILE A 188 18.61 3.64 -2.62
C ILE A 188 18.52 2.53 -3.66
N ASP A 189 19.56 1.70 -3.73
CA ASP A 189 19.58 0.51 -4.58
C ASP A 189 18.89 -0.64 -3.85
N LEU A 190 17.69 -0.99 -4.30
CA LEU A 190 16.90 -2.07 -3.72
C LEU A 190 17.38 -3.44 -4.21
N SER A 191 18.28 -3.50 -5.21
CA SER A 191 18.72 -4.76 -5.81
C SER A 191 19.68 -5.58 -4.97
N ASP A 192 20.36 -4.92 -4.03
CA ASP A 192 21.19 -5.56 -3.02
C ASP A 192 20.38 -6.00 -1.79
N GLY A 193 19.09 -5.67 -1.72
CA GLY A 193 18.22 -6.11 -0.64
C GLY A 193 17.82 -7.58 -0.78
N HIS A 194 18.11 -8.38 0.25
CA HIS A 194 17.60 -9.75 0.37
C HIS A 194 16.24 -9.74 1.08
N GLY A 195 15.17 -9.96 0.32
CA GLY A 195 13.82 -10.15 0.86
C GLY A 195 12.94 -8.91 0.83
N LEU A 196 12.47 -8.47 2.00
CA LEU A 196 11.57 -7.33 2.18
C LEU A 196 12.37 -6.09 2.59
N ILE A 197 12.17 -5.00 1.87
CA ILE A 197 12.71 -3.68 2.19
C ILE A 197 11.54 -2.78 2.60
N HIS A 198 11.70 -2.06 3.70
CA HIS A 198 10.74 -1.07 4.20
C HIS A 198 11.48 0.27 4.31
N ILE A 199 10.93 1.31 3.69
CA ILE A 199 11.47 2.67 3.72
C ILE A 199 10.37 3.62 4.17
N VAL A 200 10.74 4.55 5.04
CA VAL A 200 9.91 5.69 5.45
C VAL A 200 10.71 6.96 5.21
N TRP A 201 10.14 7.94 4.50
CA TRP A 201 10.77 9.22 4.24
C TRP A 201 9.77 10.36 4.37
N SER A 202 10.26 11.60 4.50
CA SER A 202 9.38 12.77 4.58
C SER A 202 8.85 13.13 3.20
N SER A 203 7.52 13.10 3.06
CA SER A 203 6.78 13.38 1.82
C SER A 203 6.97 14.81 1.28
N SER A 204 7.32 15.74 2.16
CA SER A 204 7.47 17.17 1.85
C SER A 204 8.92 17.61 1.63
N THR A 205 9.89 16.74 1.90
CA THR A 205 11.32 17.14 1.92
C THR A 205 12.14 16.48 0.81
N PHE A 206 11.83 15.24 0.43
CA PHE A 206 12.66 14.47 -0.50
C PHE A 206 11.98 14.31 -1.85
N VAL A 207 12.71 14.55 -2.95
CA VAL A 207 12.22 14.44 -4.35
C VAL A 207 13.15 13.60 -5.19
#